data_AF-A0A2V6YBZ5-F1
#
_entry.id   AF-A0A2V6YBZ5-F1
#
_cell.length_a   1.000
_cell.length_b   1.000
_cell.length_c   1.000
_cell.angle_alpha   90.00
_cell.angle_beta   90.00
_cell.angle_gamma   90.00
#
_symmetry.space_group_name_H-M   'P 1'
#
loop_
_entity.id
_entity.type
_entity.pdbx_description
1 polymer ?
#
loop_
_entity_poly.entity_id
_entity_poly.type
_entity_poly.pdbx_seq_one_letter_code
_entity_poly.pdbx_strand_id
1 'polypeptide(L)'
;MAARLPLGWSPVGALEVSPRGVAFGTPAALSLRAPSDLASGMTLTLARWDPTAGAWIVEGEAGRSSDNTALTASVPQTAQYVLLLPDAAPNAPPA
;
A
#
# COMPACT_ATOMS: atom_id res chain seq x y z
N MET A 1 14.07 6.32 9.61
CA MET A 1 13.65 4.94 9.92
C MET A 1 12.14 4.99 10.19
N ALA A 2 11.32 4.19 9.49
CA ALA A 2 9.86 4.19 9.70
C ALA A 2 9.46 3.23 10.82
N ALA A 3 8.34 3.50 11.50
CA ALA A 3 7.81 2.63 12.54
C ALA A 3 7.13 1.38 11.95
N ARG A 4 6.93 0.38 12.81
CA ARG A 4 6.23 -0.86 12.46
C ARG A 4 4.78 -0.57 12.04
N LEU A 5 4.26 -1.38 11.13
CA LEU A 5 2.84 -1.36 10.78
C LEU A 5 1.96 -1.74 11.99
N PRO A 6 0.74 -1.18 12.09
CA PRO A 6 -0.27 -1.67 13.02
C PRO A 6 -0.53 -3.17 12.81
N LEU A 7 -0.94 -3.88 13.88
CA LEU A 7 -1.32 -5.29 13.79
C LEU A 7 -2.53 -5.48 12.86
N GLY A 8 -2.63 -6.66 12.24
CA GLY A 8 -3.73 -7.00 11.33
C GLY A 8 -3.48 -6.61 9.87
N TRP A 9 -2.24 -6.27 9.51
CA TRP A 9 -1.84 -5.89 8.16
C TRP A 9 -0.61 -6.63 7.69
N SER A 10 -0.70 -7.19 6.50
CA SER A 10 0.41 -7.80 5.77
C SER A 10 0.92 -6.86 4.67
N PRO A 11 2.23 -6.52 4.63
CA PRO A 11 2.79 -5.71 3.56
C PRO A 11 2.91 -6.52 2.26
N VAL A 12 2.37 -5.98 1.17
CA VAL A 12 2.46 -6.56 -0.19
C VAL A 12 3.66 -6.00 -0.93
N GLY A 13 3.95 -4.71 -0.74
CA GLY A 13 5.07 -4.03 -1.36
C GLY A 13 5.28 -2.65 -0.74
N ALA A 14 6.52 -2.21 -0.68
CA ALA A 14 6.88 -0.89 -0.17
C ALA A 14 7.80 -0.18 -1.15
N LEU A 15 7.70 1.15 -1.20
CA LEU A 15 8.58 1.97 -2.01
C LEU A 15 8.83 3.33 -1.35
N GLU A 16 9.82 4.04 -1.88
CA GLU A 16 10.11 5.41 -1.52
C GLU A 16 10.30 6.24 -2.78
N VAL A 17 9.66 7.42 -2.80
CA VAL A 17 9.87 8.45 -3.80
C VAL A 17 10.55 9.63 -3.13
N SER A 18 11.74 9.97 -3.60
CA SER A 18 12.60 11.01 -3.02
C SER A 18 12.66 12.27 -3.90
N PRO A 19 12.83 13.47 -3.31
CA PRO A 19 12.79 13.76 -1.88
C PRO A 19 11.36 13.59 -1.33
N ARG A 20 11.19 13.34 -0.03
CA ARG A 20 9.86 13.17 0.58
C ARG A 20 9.16 14.52 0.81
N GLY A 21 7.84 14.55 0.72
CA GLY A 21 7.00 15.70 1.08
C GLY A 21 6.79 16.73 -0.05
N VAL A 22 7.10 16.37 -1.31
CA VAL A 22 6.86 17.25 -2.46
C VAL A 22 5.52 16.87 -3.10
N ALA A 23 4.58 17.79 -3.09
CA ALA A 23 3.28 17.59 -3.76
C ALA A 23 3.45 17.59 -5.28
N PHE A 24 2.72 16.72 -5.97
CA PHE A 24 2.59 16.76 -7.42
C PHE A 24 1.50 17.77 -7.82
N GLY A 25 1.68 18.44 -8.97
CA GLY A 25 0.63 19.34 -9.51
C GLY A 25 -0.65 18.60 -9.90
N THR A 26 -0.52 17.32 -10.24
CA THR A 26 -1.62 16.37 -10.47
C THR A 26 -1.23 15.04 -9.82
N PRO A 27 -2.14 14.29 -9.18
CA PRO A 27 -1.81 12.98 -8.61
C PRO A 27 -1.13 12.05 -9.62
N ALA A 28 0.00 11.48 -9.23
CA ALA A 28 0.79 10.59 -10.07
C ALA A 28 0.32 9.15 -9.94
N ALA A 29 0.48 8.36 -11.01
CA ALA A 29 0.21 6.93 -11.00
C ALA A 29 1.43 6.16 -10.49
N LEU A 30 1.24 5.40 -9.43
CA LEU A 30 2.19 4.40 -8.96
C LEU A 30 1.90 3.07 -9.66
N SER A 31 2.94 2.38 -10.12
CA SER A 31 2.85 1.01 -10.64
C SER A 31 3.95 0.15 -10.05
N LEU A 32 3.56 -0.96 -9.44
CA LEU A 32 4.45 -1.97 -8.88
C LEU A 32 4.14 -3.33 -9.51
N ARG A 33 5.16 -4.18 -9.70
CA ARG A 33 4.91 -5.56 -10.11
C ARG A 33 4.04 -6.26 -9.07
N ALA A 34 2.96 -6.91 -9.50
CA ALA A 34 2.12 -7.66 -8.60
C ALA A 34 2.78 -9.00 -8.22
N PRO A 35 2.83 -9.36 -6.92
CA PRO A 35 3.28 -10.68 -6.50
C PRO A 35 2.43 -11.79 -7.11
N SER A 36 3.05 -12.90 -7.49
CA SER A 36 2.40 -14.03 -8.16
C SER A 36 1.44 -14.81 -7.25
N ASP A 37 1.65 -14.74 -5.94
CA ASP A 37 0.87 -15.38 -4.88
C ASP A 37 -0.29 -14.52 -4.38
N LEU A 38 -0.31 -13.23 -4.71
CA LEU A 38 -1.44 -12.36 -4.40
C LEU A 38 -2.63 -12.74 -5.28
N ALA A 39 -3.80 -12.97 -4.68
CA ALA A 39 -5.03 -13.28 -5.42
C ALA A 39 -5.46 -12.13 -6.35
N SER A 40 -6.06 -12.47 -7.49
CA SER A 40 -6.69 -11.49 -8.38
C SER A 40 -7.95 -10.91 -7.73
N GLY A 41 -8.28 -9.66 -8.06
CA GLY A 41 -9.48 -8.98 -7.55
C GLY A 41 -9.40 -8.47 -6.10
N MET A 42 -8.27 -8.64 -5.41
CA MET A 42 -8.06 -8.05 -4.07
C MET A 42 -7.91 -6.53 -4.15
N THR A 43 -8.68 -5.80 -3.35
CA THR A 43 -8.44 -4.37 -3.08
C THR A 43 -7.38 -4.24 -1.99
N LEU A 44 -6.34 -3.45 -2.24
CA LEU A 44 -5.28 -3.18 -1.29
C LEU A 44 -5.43 -1.78 -0.70
N THR A 45 -4.94 -1.59 0.52
CA THR A 45 -4.82 -0.26 1.14
C THR A 45 -3.46 0.33 0.82
N LEU A 46 -3.42 1.54 0.27
CA LEU A 46 -2.20 2.33 0.16
C LEU A 46 -2.05 3.17 1.43
N ALA A 47 -0.96 2.94 2.16
CA ALA A 47 -0.58 3.76 3.31
C ALA A 47 0.70 4.56 3.02
N ARG A 48 0.75 5.77 3.58
CA ARG A 48 1.89 6.67 3.52
C ARG A 48 2.49 6.86 4.90
N TRP A 49 3.82 6.95 4.98
CA TRP A 49 4.49 7.34 6.22
C TRP A 49 4.30 8.85 6.48
N ASP A 50 3.74 9.19 7.63
CA ASP A 50 3.73 10.55 8.17
C ASP A 50 4.88 10.72 9.18
N PRO A 51 5.94 11.50 8.83
CA PRO A 51 7.06 11.72 9.72
C PRO A 51 6.71 12.62 10.92
N THR A 52 5.65 13.42 10.85
CA THR A 52 5.21 14.32 11.93
C THR A 52 4.50 13.51 13.01
N ALA A 53 3.61 12.60 12.59
CA ALA A 53 2.91 11.69 13.49
C ALA A 53 3.76 10.48 13.91
N GLY A 54 4.82 10.18 13.15
CA GLY A 54 5.60 8.95 13.34
C GLY A 54 4.76 7.70 13.10
N ALA A 55 3.84 7.74 12.14
CA ALA A 55 2.85 6.69 11.90
C ALA A 55 2.55 6.50 10.41
N TRP A 56 2.02 5.33 10.08
CA TRP A 56 1.42 5.06 8.77
C TRP A 56 -0.01 5.56 8.74
N ILE A 57 -0.37 6.31 7.70
CA ILE A 57 -1.72 6.83 7.48
C ILE A 57 -2.26 6.34 6.14
N VAL A 58 -3.56 6.06 6.08
CA VAL A 58 -4.21 5.64 4.84
C VAL A 58 -4.20 6.81 3.86
N GLU A 59 -3.65 6.59 2.67
CA GLU A 59 -3.61 7.56 1.57
C GLU A 59 -4.71 7.26 0.54
N GLY A 60 -5.04 5.99 0.33
CA GLY A 60 -6.06 5.57 -0.61
C GLY A 60 -6.10 4.07 -0.81
N GLU A 61 -6.70 3.65 -1.91
CA GLU A 61 -6.76 2.26 -2.33
C GLU A 61 -5.79 2.00 -3.49
N ALA A 62 -5.40 0.74 -3.64
CA ALA A 62 -4.71 0.26 -4.81
C ALA A 62 -5.43 -0.96 -5.39
N GLY A 63 -5.44 -1.04 -6.71
CA GLY A 63 -6.03 -2.14 -7.45
C GLY A 63 -4.99 -2.90 -8.25
N ARG A 64 -5.42 -4.01 -8.86
CA ARG A 64 -4.64 -4.65 -9.91
C ARG A 64 -4.93 -4.00 -11.26
N SER A 65 -3.92 -3.94 -12.12
CA SER A 65 -4.10 -3.67 -13.55
C SER A 65 -4.97 -4.74 -14.21
N SER A 66 -5.59 -4.41 -15.34
CA SER A 66 -6.50 -5.31 -16.05
C SER A 66 -5.84 -6.59 -16.56
N ASP A 67 -4.53 -6.55 -16.82
CA ASP A 67 -3.70 -7.71 -17.17
C ASP A 67 -3.19 -8.50 -15.94
N ASN A 68 -3.56 -8.08 -14.72
CA ASN A 68 -3.14 -8.62 -13.42
C ASN A 68 -1.62 -8.59 -13.15
N THR A 69 -0.82 -7.91 -13.97
CA THR A 69 0.66 -7.90 -13.84
C THR A 69 1.18 -6.84 -12.86
N ALA A 70 0.39 -5.81 -12.59
CA ALA A 70 0.78 -4.67 -11.77
C ALA A 70 -0.26 -4.34 -10.70
N LEU A 71 0.23 -3.75 -9.60
CA LEU A 71 -0.55 -3.04 -8.59
C LEU A 71 -0.46 -1.55 -8.90
N THR A 72 -1.62 -0.90 -8.98
CA THR A 72 -1.72 0.51 -9.34
C THR A 72 -2.42 1.32 -8.26
N ALA A 73 -1.90 2.52 -8.00
CA ALA A 73 -2.48 3.46 -7.05
C ALA A 73 -2.23 4.89 -7.50
N SER A 74 -3.02 5.84 -7.00
CA SER A 74 -2.76 7.27 -7.19
C SER A 74 -2.08 7.85 -5.95
N VAL A 75 -1.01 8.62 -6.15
CA VAL A 75 -0.26 9.29 -5.08
C VAL A 75 -0.20 10.80 -5.32
N PRO A 76 -0.57 11.66 -4.37
CA PRO A 76 -0.57 13.11 -4.57
C PRO A 76 0.77 13.78 -4.25
N GLN A 77 1.73 13.05 -3.67
CA GLN A 77 3.02 13.59 -3.26
C GLN A 77 4.13 12.53 -3.30
N THR A 78 5.37 12.96 -3.19
CA THR A 78 6.50 12.08 -2.95
C THR A 78 6.52 11.68 -1.47
N ALA A 79 6.67 10.40 -1.18
CA ALA A 79 6.75 9.91 0.20
C ALA A 79 7.29 8.47 0.24
N GLN A 80 7.31 7.90 1.44
CA GLN A 80 7.40 6.46 1.62
C GLN A 80 5.99 5.89 1.66
N TYR A 81 5.76 4.87 0.83
CA TYR A 81 4.47 4.21 0.65
C TYR A 81 4.58 2.72 0.91
N VAL A 82 3.47 2.12 1.34
CA VAL A 82 3.31 0.68 1.50
C VAL A 82 1.91 0.27 1.07
N LEU A 83 1.84 -0.82 0.31
CA LEU A 83 0.60 -1.49 -0.03
C LEU A 83 0.33 -2.58 1.00
N LEU A 84 -0.87 -2.58 1.56
CA LEU A 84 -1.27 -3.42 2.67
C LEU A 84 -2.48 -4.27 2.28
N LEU A 85 -2.43 -5.53 2.68
CA LEU A 85 -3.57 -6.45 2.66
C LEU A 85 -4.02 -6.66 4.12
N PRO A 86 -5.32 -6.58 4.43
CA PRO A 86 -5.80 -6.92 5.76
C PRO A 86 -5.58 -8.40 6.02
N ASP A 87 -5.09 -8.73 7.21
CA ASP A 87 -4.90 -10.12 7.61
C ASP A 87 -6.26 -10.82 7.75
N ALA A 88 -6.29 -12.11 7.42
CA ALA A 88 -7.48 -12.92 7.65
C ALA A 88 -7.79 -12.97 9.16
N ALA A 89 -9.03 -12.67 9.53
CA ALA A 89 -9.50 -12.92 10.88
C ALA A 89 -9.40 -14.43 11.20
N PRO A 90 -9.20 -14.83 12.47
CA PRO A 90 -9.21 -16.23 12.84
C PRO A 90 -10.48 -16.93 12.34
N ASN A 91 -10.32 -17.93 11.48
CA ASN A 91 -11.43 -18.78 11.09
C ASN A 91 -11.88 -19.60 12.32
N ALA A 92 -13.19 -19.84 12.46
CA ALA A 92 -13.67 -20.79 13.44
C ALA A 92 -13.02 -22.16 13.21
N PRO A 93 -12.57 -22.88 14.25
CA PRO A 93 -12.02 -24.22 14.07
C PRO A 93 -13.09 -25.15 13.45
N PRO A 94 -12.70 -26.09 12.57
CA PRO A 94 -13.64 -27.08 12.07
C PRO A 94 -14.24 -27.87 13.25
N ALA A 95 -15.55 -28.14 13.17
CA ALA A 95 -16.30 -28.88 14.17
C ALA A 95 -15.86 -30.35 14.27
#